data_AF-A0A076EWN6-F1
#
_entry.id   AF-A0A076EWN6-F1
#
_cell.length_a   1.000
_cell.length_b   1.000
_cell.length_c   1.000
_cell.angle_alpha   90.00
_cell.angle_beta   90.00
_cell.angle_gamma   90.00
#
_symmetry.space_group_name_H-M   'P 1'
#
loop_
_entity.id
_entity.type
_entity.pdbx_description
1 polymer ?
#
loop_
_entity_poly.entity_id
_entity_poly.type
_entity_poly.pdbx_seq_one_letter_code
_entity_poly.pdbx_strand_id
1 'polypeptide(L)'
;MFVHGVSVWWGTIGGRPGIDDAGVCWVVASSDGGGWRVPSGWWRRAEVFRGRTPKRKVSLDAGASEAVDALIVRAGAEFERTISHPATLVDLAVAGRSFLEGRAGGDGAVNVVGAAVAWLVLTDQPEQGFKATFLDDLVTRCGVVVAAEAAIIVAGLRIRFHRPGPGEPMVTIRSVERRPVDDLLNVQIFEPHSRLRALLAVSADAEYAAAVAALGRYRGSGLASDFLISFLVPTEQRWVEEDLRALALVDRDYLHVGWSLLASVTTPVQAEAVFAAGGDREHSVWGLGHRLNLVYSMCAHVGPGVEGLVGELFDGHLNCSTDI
;
A
#
# COMPACT_ATOMS: atom_id res chain seq x y z
N MET A 1 -23.87 42.39 2.74
CA MET A 1 -24.25 42.19 4.16
C MET A 1 -23.31 41.13 4.68
N PHE A 2 -22.37 41.54 5.54
CA PHE A 2 -21.24 40.73 5.99
C PHE A 2 -21.72 39.57 6.86
N VAL A 3 -21.24 38.36 6.60
CA VAL A 3 -21.26 37.27 7.56
C VAL A 3 -19.82 36.77 7.73
N HIS A 4 -19.43 36.74 8.99
CA HIS A 4 -18.07 36.59 9.50
C HIS A 4 -17.31 35.36 9.00
N GLY A 5 -16.02 35.59 8.70
CA GLY A 5 -15.04 34.53 8.52
C GLY A 5 -14.85 33.73 9.81
N VAL A 6 -14.82 32.41 9.67
CA VAL A 6 -14.35 31.51 10.71
C VAL A 6 -12.83 31.66 10.78
N SER A 7 -12.36 32.32 11.84
CA SER A 7 -10.93 32.34 12.17
C SER A 7 -10.58 31.00 12.80
N VAL A 8 -9.64 30.25 12.20
CA VAL A 8 -9.00 29.12 12.86
C VAL A 8 -8.16 29.68 14.01
N TRP A 9 -8.66 29.50 15.23
CA TRP A 9 -8.08 30.05 16.44
C TRP A 9 -6.96 29.11 16.94
N TRP A 10 -5.71 29.54 16.82
CA TRP A 10 -4.58 28.91 17.49
C TRP A 10 -4.64 29.27 18.98
N GLY A 11 -5.46 28.55 19.74
CA GLY A 11 -5.62 28.77 21.17
C GLY A 11 -4.46 28.17 21.96
N THR A 12 -3.62 29.01 22.56
CA THR A 12 -2.83 28.65 23.75
C THR A 12 -3.79 28.27 24.88
N ILE A 13 -3.99 26.97 25.10
CA ILE A 13 -4.68 26.48 26.29
C ILE A 13 -3.65 25.85 27.22
N GLY A 14 -3.43 26.55 28.34
CA GLY A 14 -2.64 26.05 29.44
C GLY A 14 -3.18 24.73 29.99
N GLY A 15 -2.28 23.76 30.11
CA GLY A 15 -2.30 22.76 31.17
C GLY A 15 -3.55 21.88 31.28
N ARG A 16 -3.80 21.02 30.28
CA ARG A 16 -4.22 19.60 30.42
C ARG A 16 -4.53 19.01 29.03
N PRO A 17 -4.28 17.71 28.77
CA PRO A 17 -4.70 17.07 27.53
C PRO A 17 -6.22 16.84 27.57
N GLY A 18 -6.98 17.73 26.94
CA GLY A 18 -8.41 17.55 26.70
C GLY A 18 -8.63 16.67 25.48
N ILE A 19 -9.29 15.52 25.69
CA ILE A 19 -9.92 14.75 24.62
C ILE A 19 -11.26 15.43 24.35
N ASP A 20 -11.53 15.84 23.12
CA ASP A 20 -12.89 16.18 22.69
C ASP A 20 -13.66 14.91 22.29
N ASP A 21 -14.99 14.99 22.35
CA ASP A 21 -15.90 13.88 22.01
C ASP A 21 -15.85 13.44 20.53
N ALA A 22 -14.98 14.05 19.71
CA ALA A 22 -14.73 13.69 18.31
C ALA A 22 -13.44 12.87 18.11
N GLY A 23 -12.60 12.69 19.14
CA GLY A 23 -11.39 11.87 19.07
C GLY A 23 -10.27 12.46 18.19
N VAL A 24 -10.34 13.76 17.88
CA VAL A 24 -9.33 14.48 17.10
C VAL A 24 -8.28 15.02 18.06
N CYS A 25 -7.15 14.32 18.14
CA CYS A 25 -6.02 14.76 18.96
C CYS A 25 -5.20 15.77 18.15
N TRP A 26 -5.24 17.04 18.55
CA TRP A 26 -4.55 18.15 17.88
C TRP A 26 -3.02 18.00 17.89
N VAL A 27 -2.37 18.44 16.81
CA VAL A 27 -0.94 18.78 16.86
C VAL A 27 -0.84 20.12 17.56
N VAL A 28 -0.31 20.14 18.78
CA VAL A 28 -0.02 21.39 19.47
C VAL A 28 1.39 21.81 19.10
N ALA A 29 1.51 22.75 18.16
CA ALA A 29 2.71 23.60 18.08
C ALA A 29 2.65 24.55 19.29
N SER A 30 3.43 24.27 20.33
CA SER A 30 3.50 25.19 21.46
C SER A 30 4.32 26.41 21.03
N SER A 31 3.69 27.58 21.08
CA SER A 31 4.33 28.90 20.91
C SER A 31 5.39 29.20 21.98
N ASP A 32 5.56 28.33 22.98
CA ASP A 32 6.40 28.52 24.17
C ASP A 32 7.59 27.55 24.19
N GLY A 33 8.17 27.26 23.02
CA GLY A 33 9.35 26.37 22.91
C GLY A 33 9.05 24.88 23.13
N GLY A 34 7.78 24.47 23.16
CA GLY A 34 7.40 23.07 23.17
C GLY A 34 7.50 22.47 21.76
N GLY A 35 8.58 21.72 21.52
CA GLY A 35 8.83 21.06 20.24
C GLY A 35 7.68 20.17 19.76
N TRP A 36 7.60 19.97 18.45
CA TRP A 36 6.62 19.09 17.79
C TRP A 36 6.55 17.72 18.47
N ARG A 37 5.36 17.39 18.98
CA ARG A 37 5.07 16.09 19.58
C ARG A 37 3.91 15.43 18.87
N VAL A 38 4.20 14.30 18.25
CA VAL A 38 3.21 13.45 17.62
C VAL A 38 2.45 12.69 18.70
N PRO A 39 1.11 12.80 18.79
CA PRO A 39 0.32 12.05 19.75
C PRO A 39 0.55 10.54 19.61
N SER A 40 0.60 9.81 20.73
CA SER A 40 0.78 8.34 20.71
C SER A 40 -0.32 7.61 19.92
N GLY A 41 -1.54 8.17 19.90
CA GLY A 41 -2.65 7.67 19.09
C GLY A 41 -2.38 7.76 17.58
N TRP A 42 -1.62 8.75 17.12
CA TRP A 42 -1.29 8.92 15.70
C TRP A 42 -0.28 7.87 15.24
N TRP A 43 0.72 7.56 16.07
CA TRP A 43 1.65 6.46 15.80
C TRP A 43 0.96 5.10 15.62
N ARG A 44 -0.20 4.88 16.25
CA ARG A 44 -0.98 3.64 16.06
C ARG A 44 -1.71 3.59 14.72
N ARG A 45 -2.10 4.75 14.19
CA ARG A 45 -2.86 4.90 12.93
C ARG A 45 -1.96 5.12 11.72
N ALA A 46 -0.73 5.58 11.94
CA ALA A 46 0.29 5.77 10.91
C ALA A 46 0.81 4.42 10.39
N GLU A 47 1.32 4.44 9.16
CA GLU A 47 2.10 3.36 8.58
C GLU A 47 3.44 3.22 9.31
N VAL A 48 3.88 1.97 9.45
CA VAL A 48 5.10 1.66 10.23
C VAL A 48 6.33 2.10 9.48
N PHE A 49 7.24 2.81 10.14
CA PHE A 49 8.54 3.19 9.61
C PHE A 49 9.62 2.57 10.50
N ARG A 50 10.43 1.68 9.91
CA ARG A 50 11.50 0.97 10.64
C ARG A 50 12.45 1.97 11.30
N GLY A 51 12.69 1.79 12.60
CA GLY A 51 13.57 2.67 13.38
C GLY A 51 12.94 3.99 13.85
N ARG A 52 11.71 4.33 13.42
CA ARG A 52 10.98 5.53 13.89
C ARG A 52 9.72 5.19 14.66
N THR A 53 8.91 4.27 14.12
CA THR A 53 7.65 3.88 14.76
C THR A 53 7.92 3.08 16.04
N PRO A 54 7.23 3.39 17.15
CA PRO A 54 7.30 2.59 18.37
C PRO A 54 7.05 1.11 18.10
N LYS A 55 7.89 0.23 18.67
CA LYS A 55 7.81 -1.22 18.44
C LYS A 55 6.42 -1.74 18.83
N ARG A 56 5.78 -2.45 17.91
CA ARG A 56 4.50 -3.15 18.13
C ARG A 56 4.66 -4.62 17.75
N LYS A 57 3.98 -5.51 18.48
CA LYS A 57 3.90 -6.91 18.08
C LYS A 57 2.98 -7.01 16.86
N VAL A 58 3.46 -7.66 15.81
CA VAL A 58 2.64 -8.04 14.64
C VAL A 58 2.45 -9.56 14.73
N SER A 59 1.19 -10.01 14.80
CA SER A 59 0.84 -11.43 14.86
C SER A 59 0.25 -11.88 13.54
N LEU A 60 0.77 -12.98 13.01
CA LEU A 60 0.19 -13.69 11.87
C LEU A 60 -1.10 -14.39 12.29
N ASP A 61 -2.05 -14.52 11.36
CA ASP A 61 -3.23 -15.34 11.54
C ASP A 61 -2.85 -16.84 11.52
N ALA A 62 -3.09 -17.53 12.63
CA ALA A 62 -2.80 -18.94 12.77
C ALA A 62 -3.67 -19.83 11.86
N GLY A 63 -4.84 -19.34 11.42
CA GLY A 63 -5.72 -20.03 10.49
C GLY A 63 -5.44 -19.74 9.01
N ALA A 64 -4.44 -18.92 8.69
CA ALA A 64 -4.19 -18.44 7.33
C ALA A 64 -3.97 -19.59 6.32
N SER A 65 -3.18 -20.61 6.70
CA SER A 65 -2.88 -21.71 5.80
C SER A 65 -4.11 -22.55 5.47
N GLU A 66 -4.93 -22.89 6.47
CA GLU A 66 -6.18 -23.63 6.26
C GLU A 66 -7.16 -22.83 5.39
N ALA A 67 -7.27 -21.52 5.64
CA ALA A 67 -8.12 -20.63 4.85
C ALA A 67 -7.67 -20.52 3.39
N VAL A 68 -6.36 -20.48 3.13
CA VAL A 68 -5.79 -20.48 1.77
C VAL A 68 -5.99 -21.84 1.10
N ASP A 69 -5.86 -22.96 1.80
CA ASP A 69 -6.18 -24.28 1.26
C ASP A 69 -7.65 -24.37 0.83
N ALA A 70 -8.56 -23.90 1.69
CA ALA A 70 -9.99 -23.85 1.37
C ALA A 70 -10.29 -22.92 0.17
N LEU A 71 -9.57 -21.80 0.06
CA LEU A 71 -9.65 -20.90 -1.11
C LEU A 71 -9.19 -21.60 -2.39
N ILE A 72 -8.05 -22.31 -2.36
CA ILE A 72 -7.52 -23.04 -3.51
C ILE A 72 -8.52 -24.11 -3.98
N VAL A 73 -9.10 -24.87 -3.05
CA VAL A 73 -10.12 -25.88 -3.41
C VAL A 73 -11.35 -25.22 -4.04
N ARG A 74 -11.83 -24.10 -3.48
CA ARG A 74 -13.01 -23.38 -3.97
C ARG A 74 -12.79 -22.74 -5.33
N ALA A 75 -11.64 -22.08 -5.53
CA ALA A 75 -11.33 -21.26 -6.71
C ALA A 75 -10.47 -22.01 -7.75
N GLY A 76 -10.09 -23.25 -7.50
CA GLY A 76 -9.13 -24.00 -8.32
C GLY A 76 -9.54 -24.14 -9.79
N ALA A 77 -10.83 -24.36 -10.07
CA ALA A 77 -11.31 -24.43 -11.45
C ALA A 77 -11.20 -23.09 -12.21
N GLU A 78 -11.43 -21.96 -11.52
CA GLU A 78 -11.26 -20.62 -12.09
C GLU A 78 -9.77 -20.30 -12.30
N PHE A 79 -8.94 -20.68 -11.32
CA PHE A 79 -7.49 -20.54 -11.38
C PHE A 79 -6.94 -21.27 -12.61
N GLU A 80 -7.25 -22.56 -12.76
CA GLU A 80 -6.79 -23.37 -13.89
C GLU A 80 -7.29 -22.83 -15.23
N ARG A 81 -8.54 -22.37 -15.30
CA ARG A 81 -9.07 -21.74 -16.52
C ARG A 81 -8.31 -20.47 -16.87
N THR A 82 -8.02 -19.63 -15.88
CA THR A 82 -7.28 -18.37 -16.07
C THR A 82 -5.86 -18.62 -16.56
N ILE A 83 -5.11 -19.52 -15.90
CA ILE A 83 -3.70 -19.75 -16.27
C ILE A 83 -3.54 -20.59 -17.54
N SER A 84 -4.55 -21.40 -17.89
CA SER A 84 -4.56 -22.19 -19.13
C SER A 84 -5.09 -21.43 -20.33
N HIS A 85 -5.57 -20.20 -20.14
CA HIS A 85 -6.00 -19.35 -21.25
C HIS A 85 -4.84 -19.10 -22.23
N PRO A 86 -5.03 -19.17 -23.57
CA PRO A 86 -3.94 -19.02 -24.54
C PRO A 86 -3.19 -17.69 -24.49
N ALA A 87 -3.85 -16.62 -24.01
CA ALA A 87 -3.22 -15.32 -23.81
C ALA A 87 -2.43 -15.20 -22.49
N THR A 88 -2.50 -16.19 -21.60
CA THR A 88 -1.64 -16.23 -20.42
C THR A 88 -0.23 -16.60 -20.86
N LEU A 89 0.75 -15.85 -20.38
CA LEU A 89 2.15 -16.11 -20.71
C LEU A 89 2.58 -17.48 -20.18
N VAL A 90 3.25 -18.27 -21.02
CA VAL A 90 3.57 -19.68 -20.76
C VAL A 90 4.37 -19.85 -19.47
N ASP A 91 5.34 -18.96 -19.22
CA ASP A 91 6.15 -18.99 -18.01
C ASP A 91 5.34 -18.72 -16.74
N LEU A 92 4.35 -17.82 -16.79
CA LEU A 92 3.44 -17.57 -15.67
C LEU A 92 2.48 -18.74 -15.43
N ALA A 93 1.98 -19.37 -16.50
CA ALA A 93 1.14 -20.55 -16.39
C ALA A 93 1.89 -21.73 -15.75
N VAL A 94 3.14 -21.97 -16.18
CA VAL A 94 4.01 -23.01 -15.60
C VAL A 94 4.31 -22.71 -14.13
N ALA A 95 4.67 -21.47 -13.81
CA ALA A 95 4.94 -21.07 -12.43
C ALA A 95 3.72 -21.23 -11.53
N GLY A 96 2.53 -20.83 -11.99
CA GLY A 96 1.27 -20.96 -11.26
C GLY A 96 0.93 -22.42 -10.92
N ARG A 97 1.07 -23.34 -11.89
CA ARG A 97 0.86 -24.79 -11.65
C ARG A 97 1.89 -25.35 -10.68
N SER A 98 3.16 -24.99 -10.86
CA SER A 98 4.25 -25.43 -9.98
C SER A 98 4.01 -25.02 -8.51
N PHE A 99 3.38 -23.86 -8.26
CA PHE A 99 2.99 -23.47 -6.90
C PHE A 99 1.94 -24.41 -6.29
N LEU A 100 0.91 -24.78 -7.05
CA LEU A 100 -0.12 -25.70 -6.56
C LEU A 100 0.43 -27.12 -6.36
N GLU A 101 1.26 -27.59 -7.29
CA GLU A 101 1.94 -28.89 -7.19
C GLU A 101 2.86 -28.96 -5.97
N GLY A 102 3.71 -27.95 -5.78
CA GLY A 102 4.60 -27.88 -4.61
C GLY A 102 3.84 -27.81 -3.29
N ARG A 103 2.72 -27.08 -3.27
CA ARG A 103 1.83 -27.03 -2.10
C ARG A 103 1.19 -28.38 -1.80
N ALA A 104 0.72 -29.11 -2.81
CA ALA A 104 0.11 -30.43 -2.63
C ALA A 104 1.13 -31.52 -2.27
N GLY A 105 2.35 -31.44 -2.81
CA GLY A 105 3.43 -32.38 -2.56
C GLY A 105 4.14 -32.20 -1.21
N GLY A 106 3.84 -31.10 -0.50
CA GLY A 106 4.53 -30.76 0.75
C GLY A 106 6.00 -30.36 0.56
N ASP A 107 6.41 -30.06 -0.68
CA ASP A 107 7.75 -29.58 -0.96
C ASP A 107 7.90 -28.14 -0.43
N GLY A 108 8.94 -27.90 0.36
CA GLY A 108 9.17 -26.62 1.01
C GLY A 108 9.67 -25.53 0.03
N ALA A 109 10.08 -25.93 -1.18
CA ALA A 109 10.56 -25.00 -2.19
C ALA A 109 9.39 -24.26 -2.86
N VAL A 110 9.29 -22.94 -2.62
CA VAL A 110 8.28 -22.10 -3.25
C VAL A 110 8.89 -21.28 -4.38
N ASN A 111 8.37 -21.48 -5.60
CA ASN A 111 8.63 -20.58 -6.71
C ASN A 111 7.87 -19.26 -6.46
N VAL A 112 8.60 -18.17 -6.21
CA VAL A 112 8.04 -16.85 -5.88
C VAL A 112 7.12 -16.31 -6.99
N VAL A 113 7.45 -16.56 -8.27
CA VAL A 113 6.59 -16.18 -9.40
C VAL A 113 5.29 -16.96 -9.35
N GLY A 114 5.35 -18.26 -9.01
CA GLY A 114 4.17 -19.10 -8.85
C GLY A 114 3.28 -18.63 -7.69
N ALA A 115 3.88 -18.30 -6.55
CA ALA A 115 3.17 -17.71 -5.41
C ALA A 115 2.50 -16.38 -5.77
N ALA A 116 3.16 -15.52 -6.55
CA ALA A 116 2.60 -14.26 -7.02
C ALA A 116 1.42 -14.46 -7.99
N VAL A 117 1.53 -15.40 -8.95
CA VAL A 117 0.42 -15.76 -9.85
C VAL A 117 -0.77 -16.30 -9.05
N ALA A 118 -0.52 -17.21 -8.11
CA ALA A 118 -1.54 -17.76 -7.22
C ALA A 118 -2.21 -16.66 -6.38
N TRP A 119 -1.43 -15.79 -5.76
CA TRP A 119 -1.94 -14.66 -4.99
C TRP A 119 -2.83 -13.77 -5.85
N LEU A 120 -2.36 -13.32 -7.01
CA LEU A 120 -3.12 -12.45 -7.91
C LEU A 120 -4.45 -13.08 -8.32
N VAL A 121 -4.43 -14.33 -8.80
CA VAL A 121 -5.59 -14.97 -9.43
C VAL A 121 -6.61 -15.44 -8.40
N LEU A 122 -6.17 -16.07 -7.31
CA LEU A 122 -7.05 -16.65 -6.28
C LEU A 122 -7.69 -15.59 -5.39
N THR A 123 -7.05 -14.42 -5.25
CA THR A 123 -7.58 -13.30 -4.44
C THR A 123 -8.12 -12.16 -5.30
N ASP A 124 -8.39 -12.43 -6.58
CA ASP A 124 -9.17 -11.51 -7.40
C ASP A 124 -10.65 -11.53 -6.99
N GLN A 125 -11.47 -10.62 -7.50
CA GLN A 125 -12.90 -10.57 -7.21
C GLN A 125 -13.58 -11.94 -7.45
N PRO A 126 -14.47 -12.39 -6.54
CA PRO A 126 -14.95 -11.72 -5.32
C PRO A 126 -14.05 -11.88 -4.07
N GLU A 127 -12.94 -12.59 -4.18
CA GLU A 127 -12.11 -13.09 -3.08
C GLU A 127 -11.04 -12.07 -2.61
N GLN A 128 -11.21 -10.78 -2.91
CA GLN A 128 -10.25 -9.73 -2.55
C GLN A 128 -9.99 -9.65 -1.05
N GLY A 129 -10.97 -10.02 -0.21
CA GLY A 129 -10.81 -10.09 1.24
C GLY A 129 -9.73 -11.08 1.71
N PHE A 130 -9.33 -12.04 0.88
CA PHE A 130 -8.31 -13.04 1.23
C PHE A 130 -6.87 -12.56 1.02
N LYS A 131 -6.62 -11.35 0.48
CA LYS A 131 -5.24 -10.91 0.18
C LYS A 131 -4.35 -10.85 1.44
N ALA A 132 -4.89 -10.42 2.57
CA ALA A 132 -4.16 -10.39 3.84
C ALA A 132 -3.90 -11.80 4.38
N THR A 133 -4.89 -12.69 4.28
CA THR A 133 -4.78 -14.10 4.65
C THR A 133 -3.75 -14.83 3.80
N PHE A 134 -3.74 -14.58 2.48
CA PHE A 134 -2.76 -15.16 1.57
C PHE A 134 -1.34 -14.69 1.90
N LEU A 135 -1.17 -13.41 2.22
CA LEU A 135 0.09 -12.88 2.73
C LEU A 135 0.54 -13.63 3.99
N ASP A 136 -0.32 -13.80 4.99
CA ASP A 136 0.03 -14.46 6.25
C ASP A 136 0.42 -15.93 6.05
N ASP A 137 -0.25 -16.65 5.14
CA ASP A 137 0.13 -18.00 4.73
C ASP A 137 1.53 -18.01 4.09
N LEU A 138 1.81 -17.11 3.15
CA LEU A 138 3.12 -17.00 2.52
C LEU A 138 4.22 -16.70 3.53
N VAL A 139 3.99 -15.76 4.46
CA VAL A 139 4.97 -15.42 5.51
C VAL A 139 5.20 -16.61 6.42
N THR A 140 4.14 -17.32 6.82
CA THR A 140 4.24 -18.49 7.70
C THR A 140 5.03 -19.62 7.05
N ARG A 141 4.82 -19.88 5.76
CA ARG A 141 5.45 -20.99 5.03
C ARG A 141 6.85 -20.67 4.51
N CYS A 142 7.08 -19.44 4.07
CA CYS A 142 8.24 -19.08 3.25
C CYS A 142 9.08 -17.94 3.84
N GLY A 143 8.61 -17.30 4.92
CA GLY A 143 9.25 -16.12 5.49
C GLY A 143 8.85 -14.81 4.80
N VAL A 144 9.13 -13.70 5.48
CA VAL A 144 8.67 -12.36 5.05
C VAL A 144 9.35 -11.87 3.77
N VAL A 145 10.58 -12.30 3.51
CA VAL A 145 11.33 -11.91 2.30
C VAL A 145 10.64 -12.44 1.04
N VAL A 146 10.32 -13.74 1.02
CA VAL A 146 9.63 -14.38 -0.12
C VAL A 146 8.24 -13.78 -0.32
N ALA A 147 7.51 -13.53 0.77
CA ALA A 147 6.21 -12.88 0.68
C ALA A 147 6.31 -11.45 0.12
N ALA A 148 7.37 -10.71 0.46
CA ALA A 148 7.61 -9.38 -0.09
C ALA A 148 7.94 -9.41 -1.58
N GLU A 149 8.81 -10.32 -2.02
CA GLU A 149 9.10 -10.51 -3.44
C GLU A 149 7.83 -10.89 -4.22
N ALA A 150 7.01 -11.79 -3.68
CA ALA A 150 5.73 -12.16 -4.30
C ALA A 150 4.79 -10.95 -4.46
N ALA A 151 4.68 -10.08 -3.45
CA ALA A 151 3.86 -8.87 -3.53
C ALA A 151 4.36 -7.90 -4.63
N ILE A 152 5.67 -7.75 -4.78
CA ILE A 152 6.25 -6.91 -5.86
C ILE A 152 5.94 -7.49 -7.24
N ILE A 153 6.06 -8.82 -7.39
CA ILE A 153 5.70 -9.48 -8.65
C ILE A 153 4.21 -9.31 -8.94
N VAL A 154 3.32 -9.48 -7.93
CA VAL A 154 1.88 -9.22 -8.08
C VAL A 154 1.62 -7.80 -8.62
N ALA A 155 2.31 -6.79 -8.08
CA ALA A 155 2.17 -5.41 -8.55
C ALA A 155 2.57 -5.25 -10.03
N GLY A 156 3.53 -6.04 -10.52
CA GLY A 156 3.96 -6.09 -11.92
C GLY A 156 3.13 -7.01 -12.83
N LEU A 157 2.07 -7.63 -12.32
CA LEU A 157 1.15 -8.46 -13.09
C LEU A 157 -0.23 -7.80 -13.19
N ARG A 158 -1.04 -8.26 -14.14
CA ARG A 158 -2.46 -7.92 -14.23
C ARG A 158 -3.30 -9.06 -14.76
N ILE A 159 -4.57 -9.06 -14.36
CA ILE A 159 -5.60 -9.91 -14.96
C ILE A 159 -6.21 -9.14 -16.12
N ARG A 160 -6.14 -9.73 -17.31
CA ARG A 160 -6.81 -9.22 -18.50
C ARG A 160 -8.16 -9.90 -18.65
N PHE A 161 -9.19 -9.08 -18.76
CA PHE A 161 -10.55 -9.52 -19.03
C PHE A 161 -10.79 -9.52 -20.55
N HIS A 162 -11.27 -10.65 -21.06
CA HIS A 162 -11.60 -10.82 -22.47
C HIS A 162 -13.11 -10.83 -22.63
N ARG A 163 -13.60 -10.23 -23.71
CA ARG A 163 -15.01 -10.37 -24.08
C ARG A 163 -15.22 -11.77 -24.66
N PRO A 164 -16.29 -12.47 -24.26
CA PRO A 164 -16.65 -13.73 -24.91
C PRO A 164 -16.91 -13.51 -26.40
N GLY A 165 -16.57 -14.50 -27.22
CA GLY A 165 -16.82 -14.48 -28.65
C GLY A 165 -18.32 -14.54 -28.99
N PRO A 166 -18.71 -14.22 -30.24
CA PRO A 166 -20.10 -14.38 -30.68
C PRO A 166 -20.60 -15.81 -30.48
N GLY A 167 -21.67 -16.00 -29.69
CA GLY A 167 -22.26 -17.31 -29.41
C GLY A 167 -21.64 -18.07 -28.23
N GLU A 168 -20.60 -17.52 -27.58
CA GLU A 168 -20.04 -18.10 -26.36
C GLU A 168 -20.89 -17.71 -25.14
N PRO A 169 -20.95 -18.56 -24.10
CA PRO A 169 -21.56 -18.20 -22.84
C PRO A 169 -20.94 -16.91 -22.29
N MET A 170 -21.76 -16.06 -21.66
CA MET A 170 -21.31 -14.81 -21.04
C MET A 170 -20.55 -15.08 -19.73
N VAL A 171 -19.41 -15.73 -19.85
CA VAL A 171 -18.48 -16.04 -18.76
C VAL A 171 -17.32 -15.06 -18.83
N THR A 172 -16.85 -14.62 -17.67
CA THR A 172 -15.70 -13.74 -17.58
C THR A 172 -14.45 -14.53 -17.96
N ILE A 173 -13.93 -14.30 -19.17
CA ILE A 173 -12.70 -14.95 -19.63
C ILE A 173 -11.52 -14.12 -19.14
N ARG A 174 -10.56 -14.78 -18.49
CA ARG A 174 -9.41 -14.15 -17.83
C ARG A 174 -8.10 -14.72 -18.32
N SER A 175 -7.07 -13.88 -18.40
CA SER A 175 -5.68 -14.31 -18.54
C SER A 175 -4.76 -13.51 -17.63
N VAL A 176 -3.56 -14.04 -17.36
CA VAL A 176 -2.51 -13.32 -16.63
C VAL A 176 -1.44 -12.84 -17.59
N GLU A 177 -1.09 -11.57 -17.50
CA GLU A 177 0.00 -10.98 -18.28
C GLU A 177 0.85 -10.05 -17.42
N ARG A 178 2.04 -9.73 -17.94
CA ARG A 178 2.89 -8.69 -17.35
C ARG A 178 2.25 -7.33 -17.60
N ARG A 179 2.28 -6.50 -16.56
CA ARG A 179 1.84 -5.11 -16.63
C ARG A 179 2.85 -4.29 -17.45
N PRO A 180 2.40 -3.42 -18.36
CA PRO A 180 3.28 -2.40 -18.95
C PRO A 180 3.94 -1.53 -17.88
N VAL A 181 5.14 -1.01 -18.16
CA VAL A 181 5.98 -0.31 -17.17
C VAL A 181 5.27 0.89 -16.51
N ASP A 182 4.43 1.58 -17.26
CA ASP A 182 3.69 2.79 -16.88
C ASP A 182 2.22 2.54 -16.50
N ASP A 183 1.72 1.31 -16.66
CA ASP A 183 0.32 0.98 -16.40
C ASP A 183 0.06 0.86 -14.89
N LEU A 184 -0.64 1.83 -14.32
CA LEU A 184 -1.05 1.84 -12.92
C LEU A 184 -2.54 1.48 -12.72
N LEU A 185 -3.25 1.09 -13.78
CA LEU A 185 -4.67 0.78 -13.70
C LEU A 185 -4.94 -0.40 -12.76
N ASN A 186 -5.88 -0.21 -11.82
CA ASN A 186 -6.27 -1.18 -10.79
C ASN A 186 -5.14 -1.62 -9.84
N VAL A 187 -4.03 -0.89 -9.79
CA VAL A 187 -3.00 -1.09 -8.77
C VAL A 187 -3.48 -0.49 -7.46
N GLN A 188 -3.30 -1.22 -6.36
CA GLN A 188 -3.67 -0.74 -5.05
C GLN A 188 -2.57 -1.07 -4.04
N ILE A 189 -2.13 -0.06 -3.30
CA ILE A 189 -1.27 -0.20 -2.12
C ILE A 189 -2.14 0.09 -0.90
N PHE A 190 -2.50 -0.97 -0.18
CA PHE A 190 -3.49 -0.98 0.91
C PHE A 190 -3.13 -2.03 1.97
N GLU A 191 -4.11 -2.43 2.79
CA GLU A 191 -3.96 -3.25 4.01
C GLU A 191 -2.92 -4.40 3.94
N PRO A 192 -2.90 -5.31 2.94
CA PRO A 192 -1.90 -6.38 2.90
C PRO A 192 -0.47 -5.84 2.80
N HIS A 193 -0.29 -4.74 2.08
CA HIS A 193 1.01 -4.09 1.92
C HIS A 193 1.40 -3.35 3.21
N SER A 194 0.46 -2.64 3.85
CA SER A 194 0.68 -2.01 5.16
C SER A 194 1.07 -3.05 6.22
N ARG A 195 0.44 -4.23 6.17
CA ARG A 195 0.73 -5.38 7.02
C ARG A 195 2.13 -5.95 6.74
N LEU A 196 2.47 -6.18 5.48
CA LEU A 196 3.80 -6.63 5.05
C LEU A 196 4.89 -5.63 5.46
N ARG A 197 4.65 -4.33 5.29
CA ARG A 197 5.52 -3.25 5.76
C ARG A 197 5.74 -3.33 7.27
N ALA A 198 4.69 -3.60 8.04
CA ALA A 198 4.80 -3.77 9.49
C ALA A 198 5.62 -5.00 9.89
N LEU A 199 5.48 -6.13 9.17
CA LEU A 199 6.29 -7.34 9.38
C LEU A 199 7.76 -7.09 9.09
N LEU A 200 8.08 -6.45 7.96
CA LEU A 200 9.44 -6.04 7.61
C LEU A 200 10.04 -5.06 8.62
N ALA A 201 9.26 -4.13 9.15
CA ALA A 201 9.77 -3.16 10.11
C ALA A 201 10.20 -3.77 11.45
N VAL A 202 9.65 -4.94 11.82
CA VAL A 202 9.97 -5.63 13.08
C VAL A 202 10.90 -6.84 12.89
N SER A 203 11.23 -7.20 11.65
CA SER A 203 12.16 -8.29 11.33
C SER A 203 13.58 -8.01 11.85
N ALA A 204 14.38 -9.07 12.00
CA ALA A 204 15.80 -8.91 12.36
C ALA A 204 16.55 -8.10 11.29
N ASP A 205 17.61 -7.40 11.66
CA ASP A 205 18.36 -6.53 10.73
C ASP A 205 18.87 -7.29 9.50
N ALA A 206 19.35 -8.52 9.68
CA ALA A 206 19.80 -9.37 8.57
C ALA A 206 18.65 -9.74 7.62
N GLU A 207 17.46 -10.02 8.15
CA GLU A 207 16.28 -10.36 7.35
C GLU A 207 15.73 -9.13 6.61
N TYR A 208 15.76 -7.96 7.25
CA TYR A 208 15.41 -6.69 6.60
C TYR A 208 16.39 -6.34 5.47
N ALA A 209 17.70 -6.47 5.71
CA ALA A 209 18.71 -6.24 4.69
C ALA A 209 18.57 -7.24 3.51
N ALA A 210 18.25 -8.50 3.79
CA ALA A 210 17.93 -9.49 2.76
C ALA A 210 16.69 -9.10 1.95
N ALA A 211 15.64 -8.60 2.61
CA ALA A 211 14.46 -8.08 1.93
C ALA A 211 14.82 -6.89 1.03
N VAL A 212 15.53 -5.87 1.54
CA VAL A 212 15.97 -4.71 0.75
C VAL A 212 16.77 -5.17 -0.49
N ALA A 213 17.74 -6.07 -0.31
CA ALA A 213 18.55 -6.59 -1.41
C ALA A 213 17.69 -7.36 -2.44
N ALA A 214 16.73 -8.15 -1.97
CA ALA A 214 15.84 -8.91 -2.84
C ALA A 214 14.90 -8.00 -3.64
N LEU A 215 14.24 -7.06 -2.97
CA LEU A 215 13.34 -6.09 -3.59
C LEU A 215 14.08 -5.17 -4.57
N GLY A 216 15.33 -4.80 -4.25
CA GLY A 216 16.20 -4.01 -5.12
C GLY A 216 16.40 -4.62 -6.51
N ARG A 217 16.34 -5.95 -6.65
CA ARG A 217 16.44 -6.65 -7.95
C ARG A 217 15.26 -6.38 -8.89
N TYR A 218 14.13 -5.95 -8.35
CA TYR A 218 12.92 -5.64 -9.10
C TYR A 218 12.80 -4.14 -9.44
N ARG A 219 13.73 -3.30 -8.97
CA ARG A 219 13.69 -1.87 -9.29
C ARG A 219 13.77 -1.64 -10.80
N GLY A 220 12.93 -0.74 -11.32
CA GLY A 220 12.83 -0.42 -12.73
C GLY A 220 12.02 -1.44 -13.55
N SER A 221 11.38 -2.43 -12.93
CA SER A 221 10.47 -3.35 -13.64
C SER A 221 9.14 -2.70 -14.02
N GLY A 222 8.77 -1.60 -13.37
CA GLY A 222 7.53 -0.87 -13.58
C GLY A 222 7.17 0.02 -12.39
N LEU A 223 6.43 1.11 -12.65
CA LEU A 223 6.06 2.10 -11.63
C LEU A 223 5.29 1.48 -10.46
N ALA A 224 4.41 0.53 -10.72
CA ALA A 224 3.64 -0.16 -9.68
C ALA A 224 4.55 -0.91 -8.68
N SER A 225 5.56 -1.63 -9.22
CA SER A 225 6.55 -2.35 -8.42
C SER A 225 7.46 -1.36 -7.69
N ASP A 226 7.94 -0.33 -8.36
CA ASP A 226 8.83 0.68 -7.76
C ASP A 226 8.18 1.40 -6.58
N PHE A 227 6.95 1.89 -6.76
CA PHE A 227 6.19 2.55 -5.68
C PHE A 227 5.94 1.61 -4.51
N LEU A 228 5.59 0.34 -4.78
CA LEU A 228 5.40 -0.63 -3.71
C LEU A 228 6.72 -0.94 -2.98
N ILE A 229 7.86 -1.03 -3.69
CA ILE A 229 9.17 -1.22 -3.06
C ILE A 229 9.47 -0.05 -2.11
N SER A 230 9.37 1.19 -2.58
CA SER A 230 9.60 2.39 -1.74
C SER A 230 8.60 2.51 -0.59
N PHE A 231 7.40 1.98 -0.76
CA PHE A 231 6.44 1.84 0.33
C PHE A 231 6.87 0.79 1.35
N LEU A 232 7.33 -0.40 0.94
CA LEU A 232 7.68 -1.48 1.86
C LEU A 232 9.00 -1.23 2.62
N VAL A 233 9.98 -0.60 1.97
CA VAL A 233 11.30 -0.33 2.56
C VAL A 233 11.60 1.17 2.61
N PRO A 234 10.87 1.92 3.46
CA PRO A 234 10.95 3.39 3.51
C PRO A 234 12.32 3.90 4.00
N THR A 235 13.23 3.05 4.47
CA THR A 235 14.59 3.46 4.84
C THR A 235 15.47 3.77 3.63
N GLU A 236 15.14 3.20 2.46
CA GLU A 236 15.86 3.41 1.21
C GLU A 236 15.43 4.74 0.57
N GLN A 237 15.74 5.87 1.23
CA GLN A 237 15.26 7.20 0.86
C GLN A 237 15.65 7.63 -0.56
N ARG A 238 16.76 7.11 -1.10
CA ARG A 238 17.12 7.33 -2.51
C ARG A 238 16.04 6.80 -3.47
N TRP A 239 15.49 5.61 -3.20
CA TRP A 239 14.41 5.04 -4.01
C TRP A 239 13.12 5.85 -3.87
N VAL A 240 12.81 6.30 -2.65
CA VAL A 240 11.66 7.19 -2.41
C VAL A 240 11.79 8.47 -3.23
N GLU A 241 12.97 9.09 -3.26
CA GLU A 241 13.19 10.29 -4.07
C GLU A 241 13.11 10.05 -5.58
N GLU A 242 13.65 8.94 -6.07
CA GLU A 242 13.50 8.52 -7.48
C GLU A 242 12.02 8.37 -7.85
N ASP A 243 11.24 7.75 -6.98
CA ASP A 243 9.82 7.48 -7.20
C ASP A 243 8.96 8.74 -7.07
N LEU A 244 9.30 9.68 -6.18
CA LEU A 244 8.63 10.98 -6.11
C LEU A 244 8.85 11.80 -7.40
N ARG A 245 10.03 11.71 -8.02
CA ARG A 245 10.28 12.34 -9.33
C ARG A 245 9.47 11.66 -10.43
N ALA A 246 9.35 10.34 -10.41
CA ALA A 246 8.51 9.61 -11.35
C ALA A 246 7.02 9.92 -11.17
N LEU A 247 6.56 10.05 -9.91
CA LEU A 247 5.18 10.39 -9.56
C LEU A 247 4.74 11.73 -10.15
N ALA A 248 5.64 12.71 -10.27
CA ALA A 248 5.34 14.00 -10.90
C ALA A 248 4.94 13.87 -12.39
N LEU A 249 5.27 12.75 -13.04
CA LEU A 249 4.96 12.47 -14.44
C LEU A 249 3.76 11.53 -14.62
N VAL A 250 3.17 11.03 -13.53
CA VAL A 250 2.03 10.12 -13.57
C VAL A 250 0.75 10.91 -13.85
N ASP A 251 -0.11 10.36 -14.71
CA ASP A 251 -1.44 10.92 -15.00
C ASP A 251 -2.27 11.04 -13.71
N ARG A 252 -3.05 12.13 -13.61
CA ARG A 252 -3.91 12.42 -12.46
C ARG A 252 -4.79 11.23 -12.06
N ASP A 253 -5.30 10.47 -13.03
CA ASP A 253 -6.22 9.36 -12.79
C ASP A 253 -5.56 8.18 -12.05
N TYR A 254 -4.22 8.13 -12.05
CA TYR A 254 -3.43 7.06 -11.44
C TYR A 254 -2.63 7.48 -10.20
N LEU A 255 -2.72 8.75 -9.78
CA LEU A 255 -1.98 9.28 -8.62
C LEU A 255 -2.25 8.53 -7.31
N HIS A 256 -3.44 7.93 -7.19
CA HIS A 256 -3.86 7.22 -6.00
C HIS A 256 -2.93 6.05 -5.59
N VAL A 257 -2.14 5.52 -6.52
CA VAL A 257 -1.10 4.52 -6.24
C VAL A 257 0.09 5.17 -5.55
N GLY A 258 0.57 6.28 -6.12
CA GLY A 258 1.73 7.03 -5.64
C GLY A 258 1.52 7.76 -4.32
N TRP A 259 0.27 8.07 -3.94
CA TRP A 259 -0.03 8.67 -2.63
C TRP A 259 0.47 7.83 -1.46
N SER A 260 0.59 6.50 -1.61
CA SER A 260 1.20 5.63 -0.59
C SER A 260 2.63 6.06 -0.22
N LEU A 261 3.36 6.72 -1.12
CA LEU A 261 4.70 7.26 -0.85
C LEU A 261 4.70 8.33 0.25
N LEU A 262 3.55 8.98 0.53
CA LEU A 262 3.43 9.90 1.66
C LEU A 262 3.72 9.22 3.00
N ALA A 263 3.54 7.90 3.11
CA ALA A 263 3.94 7.14 4.29
C ALA A 263 5.46 6.90 4.38
N SER A 264 6.23 7.15 3.32
CA SER A 264 7.67 6.90 3.22
C SER A 264 8.52 8.17 3.23
N VAL A 265 7.92 9.36 3.14
CA VAL A 265 8.65 10.63 3.16
C VAL A 265 9.18 10.97 4.56
N THR A 266 10.28 11.69 4.59
CA THR A 266 10.97 12.08 5.83
C THR A 266 11.26 13.57 5.93
N THR A 267 10.91 14.35 4.92
CA THR A 267 11.10 15.81 4.87
C THR A 267 9.86 16.53 4.35
N PRO A 268 9.66 17.82 4.70
CA PRO A 268 8.53 18.60 4.18
C PRO A 268 8.56 18.74 2.66
N VAL A 269 9.75 18.85 2.06
CA VAL A 269 9.92 18.95 0.60
C VAL A 269 9.44 17.69 -0.11
N GLN A 270 9.75 16.51 0.43
CA GLN A 270 9.24 15.25 -0.11
C GLN A 270 7.72 15.13 0.08
N ALA A 271 7.17 15.58 1.20
CA ALA A 271 5.73 15.59 1.42
C ALA A 271 5.02 16.49 0.39
N GLU A 272 5.51 17.72 0.21
CA GLU A 272 5.00 18.67 -0.78
C GLU A 272 5.05 18.09 -2.20
N ALA A 273 6.09 17.33 -2.55
CA ALA A 273 6.17 16.67 -3.86
C ALA A 273 5.01 15.69 -4.12
N VAL A 274 4.47 15.03 -3.08
CA VAL A 274 3.28 14.18 -3.23
C VAL A 274 2.03 15.02 -3.48
N PHE A 275 1.86 16.15 -2.80
CA PHE A 275 0.71 17.04 -2.97
C PHE A 275 0.73 17.77 -4.32
N ALA A 276 1.91 18.11 -4.82
CA ALA A 276 2.11 18.76 -6.10
C ALA A 276 2.03 17.80 -7.31
N ALA A 277 2.00 16.49 -7.08
CA ALA A 277 1.99 15.49 -8.14
C ALA A 277 0.75 15.59 -9.04
N GLY A 278 0.95 15.34 -10.34
CA GLY A 278 -0.10 15.35 -11.37
C GLY A 278 -0.76 16.70 -11.66
N GLY A 279 -0.20 17.81 -11.16
CA GLY A 279 -0.57 19.17 -11.57
C GLY A 279 -1.90 19.72 -11.04
N ASP A 280 -2.60 18.96 -10.18
CA ASP A 280 -3.87 19.35 -9.57
C ASP A 280 -3.81 19.14 -8.05
N ARG A 281 -3.42 20.20 -7.34
CA ARG A 281 -3.24 20.17 -5.88
C ARG A 281 -4.55 19.89 -5.14
N GLU A 282 -5.66 20.43 -5.63
CA GLU A 282 -6.98 20.23 -5.02
C GLU A 282 -7.38 18.76 -5.05
N HIS A 283 -7.15 18.10 -6.19
CA HIS A 283 -7.39 16.66 -6.32
C HIS A 283 -6.54 15.83 -5.34
N SER A 284 -5.26 16.17 -5.21
CA SER A 284 -4.36 15.51 -4.26
C SER A 284 -4.78 15.73 -2.80
N VAL A 285 -5.14 16.96 -2.42
CA VAL A 285 -5.64 17.29 -1.07
C VAL A 285 -6.91 16.49 -0.75
N TRP A 286 -7.87 16.49 -1.68
CA TRP A 286 -9.12 15.76 -1.51
C TRP A 286 -8.87 14.26 -1.36
N GLY A 287 -8.10 13.66 -2.26
CA GLY A 287 -7.81 12.23 -2.27
C GLY A 287 -7.01 11.75 -1.06
N LEU A 288 -6.01 12.53 -0.62
CA LEU A 288 -5.20 12.22 0.55
C LEU A 288 -5.97 12.34 1.86
N GLY A 289 -6.91 13.28 1.99
CA GLY A 289 -7.69 13.40 3.22
C GLY A 289 -8.67 12.23 3.44
N HIS A 290 -9.02 11.46 2.41
CA HIS A 290 -9.71 10.17 2.57
C HIS A 290 -8.80 9.04 3.10
N ARG A 291 -7.49 9.25 3.13
CA ARG A 291 -6.48 8.28 3.57
C ARG A 291 -5.74 8.78 4.81
N LEU A 292 -6.49 8.94 5.90
CA LEU A 292 -5.96 9.50 7.14
C LEU A 292 -4.72 8.77 7.69
N ASN A 293 -4.56 7.46 7.43
CA ASN A 293 -3.34 6.73 7.78
C ASN A 293 -2.08 7.37 7.16
N LEU A 294 -2.15 7.87 5.93
CA LEU A 294 -1.05 8.56 5.25
C LEU A 294 -0.79 9.93 5.85
N VAL A 295 -1.84 10.67 6.22
CA VAL A 295 -1.72 11.96 6.92
C VAL A 295 -1.05 11.78 8.29
N TYR A 296 -1.49 10.79 9.08
CA TYR A 296 -0.82 10.44 10.34
C TYR A 296 0.64 10.06 10.12
N SER A 297 0.95 9.35 9.03
CA SER A 297 2.33 8.97 8.68
C SER A 297 3.19 10.18 8.35
N MET A 298 2.71 11.12 7.53
CA MET A 298 3.41 12.37 7.23
C MET A 298 3.74 13.12 8.52
N CYS A 299 2.75 13.34 9.37
CA CYS A 299 2.93 14.05 10.63
C CYS A 299 3.88 13.31 11.59
N ALA A 300 3.84 11.98 11.60
CA ALA A 300 4.68 11.16 12.45
C ALA A 300 6.15 11.12 11.98
N HIS A 301 6.36 11.02 10.66
CA HIS A 301 7.68 10.74 10.08
C HIS A 301 8.42 12.01 9.65
N VAL A 302 7.71 13.06 9.23
CA VAL A 302 8.31 14.34 8.83
C VAL A 302 8.46 15.27 10.03
N GLY A 303 7.38 15.44 10.78
CA GLY A 303 7.35 16.35 11.92
C GLY A 303 7.16 17.83 11.54
N PRO A 304 7.88 18.78 12.16
CA PRO A 304 7.74 20.21 11.87
C PRO A 304 7.88 20.56 10.38
N GLY A 305 7.13 21.55 9.91
CA GLY A 305 7.18 22.06 8.54
C GLY A 305 6.08 21.54 7.61
N VAL A 306 5.20 20.66 8.09
CA VAL A 306 4.03 20.16 7.33
C VAL A 306 2.71 20.81 7.78
N GLU A 307 2.76 21.82 8.64
CA GLU A 307 1.58 22.49 9.19
C GLU A 307 0.67 23.05 8.09
N GLY A 308 1.26 23.65 7.05
CA GLY A 308 0.52 24.15 5.88
C GLY A 308 -0.24 23.04 5.15
N LEU A 309 0.41 21.89 4.92
CA LEU A 309 -0.20 20.74 4.26
C LEU A 309 -1.37 20.17 5.08
N VAL A 310 -1.21 20.12 6.39
CA VAL A 310 -2.27 19.68 7.30
C VAL A 310 -3.44 20.67 7.30
N GLY A 311 -3.16 21.98 7.31
CA GLY A 311 -4.19 23.02 7.19
C GLY A 311 -5.02 22.85 5.92
N GLU A 312 -4.36 22.70 4.77
CA GLU A 312 -5.04 22.50 3.49
C GLU A 312 -5.93 21.24 3.45
N LEU A 313 -5.49 20.14 4.07
CA LEU A 313 -6.31 18.92 4.18
C LEU A 313 -7.60 19.16 4.98
N PHE A 314 -7.54 19.93 6.06
CA PHE A 314 -8.73 20.22 6.86
C PHE A 314 -9.64 21.25 6.18
N ASP A 315 -9.08 22.30 5.57
CA ASP A 315 -9.84 23.32 4.86
C ASP A 315 -10.53 22.74 3.62
N GLY A 316 -9.83 21.88 2.86
CA GLY A 316 -10.36 21.21 1.68
C GLY A 316 -11.49 20.22 1.99
N HIS A 317 -11.44 19.54 3.15
CA HIS A 317 -12.48 18.59 3.58
C HIS A 317 -13.70 19.26 4.23
N LEU A 318 -13.52 20.41 4.88
CA LEU A 318 -14.64 21.14 5.50
C LEU A 318 -15.50 21.89 4.47
N ASN A 319 -14.89 22.42 3.40
CA ASN A 319 -15.60 23.19 2.37
C ASN A 319 -16.54 22.36 1.48
N CYS A 320 -16.47 21.03 1.50
CA CYS A 320 -17.39 20.16 0.77
C CYS A 320 -18.61 19.70 1.61
N SER A 321 -18.72 20.11 2.87
CA SER A 321 -19.89 19.86 3.72
C SER A 321 -20.94 20.98 3.68
N THR A 322 -20.65 22.10 3.03
CA THR A 322 -21.53 23.28 2.94
C THR A 322 -22.41 23.35 1.69
N ASP A 323 -22.27 22.40 0.76
CA ASP A 323 -23.07 22.33 -0.48
C ASP A 323 -24.02 21.11 -0.51
N ILE A 324 -24.69 20.80 0.62
CA ILE A 324 -25.86 19.90 0.66
C ILE A 324 -27.09 20.66 1.16
#